data_AF-A0A831NT00-F1
#
_entry.id   AF-A0A831NT00-F1
#
_cell.length_a   1.000
_cell.length_b   1.000
_cell.length_c   1.000
_cell.angle_alpha   90.00
_cell.angle_beta   90.00
_cell.angle_gamma   90.00
#
_symmetry.space_group_name_H-M   'P 1'
#
loop_
_entity.id
_entity.type
_entity.pdbx_description
1 polymer ?
#
loop_
_entity_poly.entity_id
_entity_poly.type
_entity_poly.pdbx_seq_one_letter_code
_entity_poly.pdbx_strand_id
1 'polypeptide(L)' 'IHDVMVIKSHRGQGISSRMLEKVEETARQRGCCKLTLEVLEANNIARNAYQKFGFSAYELDPETGQALFWEKSLQP' A
#
# COMPACT_ATOMS: atom_id res chain seq x y z
N ILE A 1 -2.28 -1.84 -5.80
CA ILE A 1 -3.54 -1.65 -5.05
C ILE A 1 -3.91 -0.20 -5.20
N HIS A 2 -5.08 0.09 -5.78
CA HIS A 2 -5.53 1.45 -6.00
C HIS A 2 -6.21 2.01 -4.76
N ASP A 3 -7.23 1.32 -4.25
CA ASP A 3 -8.02 1.78 -3.11
C ASP A 3 -8.23 0.70 -2.06
N VAL A 4 -8.17 1.09 -0.79
CA VAL A 4 -8.57 0.26 0.36
C VAL A 4 -9.38 1.13 1.29
N MET A 5 -10.65 0.78 1.50
CA MET A 5 -11.55 1.56 2.35
C MET A 5 -12.24 0.68 3.38
N VAL A 6 -12.25 1.15 4.62
CA VAL A 6 -13.06 0.59 5.70
C VAL A 6 -13.93 1.72 6.26
N ILE A 7 -15.24 1.51 6.26
CA ILE A 7 -16.21 2.47 6.80
C ILE A 7 -15.92 2.75 8.28
N LYS A 8 -16.17 3.99 8.73
CA LYS A 8 -15.74 4.48 10.04
C LYS A 8 -16.15 3.58 11.21
N SER A 9 -17.36 3.03 11.17
CA SER A 9 -17.93 2.14 12.20
C SER A 9 -17.20 0.80 12.35
N HIS A 10 -16.36 0.41 11.38
CA HIS A 10 -15.70 -0.90 11.35
C HIS A 10 -14.16 -0.79 11.35
N ARG A 11 -13.61 0.42 11.56
CA ARG A 11 -12.15 0.64 11.66
C ARG A 11 -11.61 0.07 12.98
N GLY A 12 -10.31 -0.19 13.03
CA GLY A 12 -9.63 -0.72 14.22
C GLY A 12 -9.83 -2.23 14.46
N GLN A 13 -10.61 -2.91 13.62
CA GLN A 13 -10.94 -4.34 13.76
C GLN A 13 -10.08 -5.26 12.88
N GLY A 14 -8.99 -4.75 12.29
CA GLY A 14 -8.10 -5.53 11.42
C GLY A 14 -8.69 -5.89 10.04
N ILE A 15 -9.82 -5.31 9.63
CA ILE A 15 -10.48 -5.61 8.35
C ILE A 15 -9.58 -5.30 7.16
N SER A 16 -8.86 -4.18 7.18
CA SER A 16 -7.89 -3.83 6.12
C SER A 16 -6.82 -4.90 5.95
N SER A 17 -6.30 -5.45 7.06
CA SER A 17 -5.31 -6.53 7.01
C SER A 17 -5.88 -7.78 6.34
N ARG A 18 -7.09 -8.21 6.72
CA ARG A 18 -7.74 -9.37 6.08
C ARG A 18 -8.00 -9.17 4.58
N MET A 19 -8.36 -7.95 4.18
CA MET A 19 -8.49 -7.62 2.75
C MET A 19 -7.13 -7.74 2.04
N LEU A 20 -6.06 -7.22 2.63
CA LEU A 20 -4.70 -7.30 2.06
C LEU A 20 -4.18 -8.74 2.00
N GLU A 21 -4.44 -9.57 3.01
CA GLU A 21 -4.12 -11.01 3.00
C GLU A 21 -4.75 -11.70 1.78
N LYS A 22 -6.03 -11.41 1.51
CA LYS A 22 -6.71 -12.02 0.35
C LYS A 22 -6.16 -11.52 -0.99
N VAL A 23 -5.78 -10.25 -1.06
CA VAL A 23 -5.12 -9.67 -2.25
C VAL A 23 -3.77 -10.34 -2.48
N GLU A 24 -2.96 -10.52 -1.43
CA GLU A 24 -1.67 -11.20 -1.51
C GLU A 24 -1.80 -12.66 -1.95
N GLU A 25 -2.72 -13.41 -1.35
CA GLU A 25 -3.03 -14.79 -1.74
C GLU A 25 -3.35 -14.87 -3.24
N THR A 26 -4.23 -13.98 -3.72
CA THR A 26 -4.64 -13.92 -5.13
C THR A 26 -3.47 -13.54 -6.04
N ALA A 27 -2.63 -12.60 -5.63
CA ALA A 27 -1.47 -12.17 -6.40
C ALA A 27 -0.44 -13.29 -6.52
N ARG A 28 -0.18 -14.03 -5.43
CA ARG A 28 0.71 -15.21 -5.43
C ARG A 28 0.17 -16.31 -6.35
N GLN A 29 -1.14 -16.60 -6.30
CA GLN A 29 -1.77 -17.58 -7.21
C GLN A 29 -1.64 -17.19 -8.69
N ARG A 30 -1.59 -15.89 -8.99
CA ARG A 30 -1.41 -15.37 -10.35
C ARG A 30 0.06 -15.23 -10.77
N GLY A 31 1.02 -15.59 -9.92
CA GLY A 31 2.45 -15.46 -10.21
C GLY A 31 2.96 -14.02 -10.18
N CYS A 32 2.25 -13.09 -9.52
CA CYS A 32 2.73 -11.72 -9.35
C CYS A 32 3.95 -11.70 -8.41
N CYS A 33 4.95 -10.88 -8.73
CA CYS A 33 6.20 -10.80 -7.96
C CYS A 33 6.18 -9.75 -6.83
N LYS A 34 5.21 -8.82 -6.83
CA LYS A 34 5.06 -7.78 -5.79
C LYS A 34 3.66 -7.17 -5.77
N LEU A 35 3.33 -6.55 -4.64
CA LEU A 35 2.22 -5.62 -4.49
C LEU A 35 2.75 -4.21 -4.28
N THR A 36 2.14 -3.22 -4.93
CA THR A 36 2.45 -1.80 -4.73
C THR A 36 1.19 -1.05 -4.31
N LEU A 37 1.34 0.03 -3.55
CA LEU A 37 0.26 0.95 -3.20
C LEU A 37 0.83 2.35 -3.01
N GLU A 38 -0.05 3.34 -3.10
CA GLU A 38 0.25 4.72 -2.76
C GLU A 38 -0.46 5.06 -1.44
N VAL A 39 0.20 5.86 -0.61
CA VAL A 39 -0.37 6.33 0.65
C VAL A 39 0.11 7.76 0.92
N LEU A 40 -0.83 8.64 1.28
CA LEU A 40 -0.51 10.00 1.67
C LEU A 40 0.32 10.01 2.96
N GLU A 41 1.36 10.85 3.01
CA GLU A 41 2.26 10.95 4.16
C GLU A 41 1.53 11.22 5.48
N ALA A 42 0.53 12.12 5.43
CA ALA A 42 -0.28 12.50 6.59
C ALA A 42 -1.27 11.42 7.05
N ASN A 43 -1.46 10.34 6.27
CA ASN A 43 -2.38 9.26 6.62
C ASN A 43 -1.71 8.21 7.51
N ASN A 44 -1.37 8.62 8.73
CA ASN A 44 -0.67 7.78 9.71
C ASN A 44 -1.41 6.46 10.01
N ILE A 45 -2.74 6.45 10.01
CA ILE A 45 -3.54 5.25 10.26
C ILE A 45 -3.29 4.21 9.15
N ALA A 46 -3.38 4.62 7.88
CA ALA A 46 -3.14 3.74 6.75
C ALA A 46 -1.67 3.31 6.68
N ARG A 47 -0.73 4.24 6.85
CA ARG A 47 0.72 3.94 6.88
C ARG A 47 1.05 2.87 7.91
N ASN A 48 0.57 3.03 9.15
CA ASN A 48 0.79 2.05 10.21
C ASN A 48 0.16 0.68 9.88
N ALA A 49 -1.02 0.65 9.25
CA ALA A 49 -1.65 -0.60 8.83
C ALA A 49 -0.85 -1.30 7.74
N TYR A 50 -0.37 -0.56 6.74
CA TYR A 50 0.42 -1.11 5.63
C TYR A 50 1.81 -1.56 6.08
N GLN A 51 2.49 -0.79 6.96
CA GLN A 51 3.76 -1.19 7.56
C GLN A 51 3.62 -2.47 8.38
N LYS A 52 2.57 -2.58 9.22
CA LYS A 52 2.29 -3.80 9.98
C LYS A 52 2.01 -5.01 9.09
N PHE A 53 1.46 -4.80 7.90
CA PHE A 53 1.23 -5.86 6.93
C PHE A 53 2.51 -6.29 6.19
N GLY A 54 3.53 -5.42 6.12
CA GLY A 54 4.81 -5.71 5.48
C GLY A 54 5.13 -4.84 4.26
N PHE A 55 4.34 -3.78 4.00
CA PHE A 55 4.73 -2.76 3.02
C PHE A 55 5.84 -1.87 3.59
N SER A 56 6.84 -1.57 2.77
CA SER A 56 7.88 -0.60 3.06
C SER A 56 7.98 0.40 1.91
N ALA A 57 8.72 1.50 2.13
CA ALA A 57 9.11 2.36 1.03
C ALA A 57 9.87 1.54 -0.01
N TYR A 58 9.65 1.85 -1.29
CA TYR A 58 10.32 1.15 -2.38
C TYR A 58 11.75 1.68 -2.49
N GLU A 59 12.73 0.81 -2.28
CA GLU A 59 14.16 1.11 -2.32
C GLU A 59 14.81 0.20 -3.36
N LEU A 60 15.53 0.79 -4.31
CA LEU A 60 16.25 0.06 -5.37
C LEU A 60 17.67 -0.27 -4.93
N ASP A 61 18.31 0.68 -4.24
CA ASP A 61 19.64 0.55 -3.65
C ASP A 61 19.66 1.41 -2.36
N PRO A 62 19.95 0.79 -1.19
CA PRO A 62 20.05 1.48 0.09
C PRO A 62 20.97 2.71 0.12
N GLU A 63 21.97 2.78 -0.76
CA GLU A 63 22.91 3.91 -0.83
C GLU A 63 22.33 5.09 -1.61
N THR A 64 21.38 4.83 -2.51
CA THR A 64 20.79 5.85 -3.40
C THR A 64 19.44 6.38 -2.90
N GLY A 65 18.86 5.72 -1.91
CA GLY A 65 17.64 6.11 -1.23
C GLY A 65 16.37 5.54 -1.87
N GLN A 66 15.23 6.13 -1.48
CA GLN A 66 13.91 5.63 -1.83
C GLN A 66 13.43 6.17 -3.19
N ALA A 67 12.72 5.33 -3.93
CA ALA A 67 12.01 5.75 -5.12
C ALA A 67 10.86 6.71 -4.76
N LEU A 68 10.76 7.80 -5.51
CA LEU A 68 9.76 8.84 -5.33
C LEU A 68 8.61 8.67 -6.33
N PHE A 69 7.40 9.01 -5.89
CA PHE A 69 6.22 9.07 -6.74
C PHE A 69 6.02 10.51 -7.24
N TRP A 70 6.05 10.71 -8.56
CA TRP A 70 5.92 12.02 -9.20
C TRP A 70 4.70 12.07 -10.11
N GLU A 71 3.97 13.18 -10.09
CA GLU A 71 2.86 13.45 -11.01
C GLU A 71 3.21 14.59 -11.97
N LYS A 72 2.64 14.55 -13.17
CA LYS A 72 2.70 15.66 -14.14
C LYS A 72 1.30 15.84 -14.73
N SER A 73 0.68 16.98 -14.43
CA SER A 73 -0.58 17.35 -15.05
C SER A 73 -0.37 17.66 -16.54
N LEU A 74 -1.21 17.08 -17.40
CA LEU A 74 -1.33 17.49 -18.79
C LEU A 74 -2.56 18.38 -18.89
N GLN A 75 -2.37 19.65 -19.23
CA GLN A 75 -3.51 20.53 -19.51
C GLN A 75 -4.21 20.05 -20.79
N PRO A 76 -5.55 20.14 -20.88
CA PRO A 76 -6.26 19.91 -22.13
C PRO A 76 -5.85 20.89 -23.23
#